data_AF-A0A7K2Q4H6-F1
#
_entry.id   AF-A0A7K2Q4H6-F1
#
_cell.length_a   1.000
_cell.length_b   1.000
_cell.length_c   1.000
_cell.angle_alpha   90.00
_cell.angle_beta   90.00
_cell.angle_gamma   90.00
#
_symmetry.space_group_name_H-M   'P 1'
#
loop_
_entity.id
_entity.type
_entity.pdbx_description
1 polymer ?
#
loop_
_entity_poly.entity_id
_entity_poly.type
_entity_poly.pdbx_seq_one_letter_code
_entity_poly.pdbx_strand_id
1 'polypeptide(L)'
;MATDFGAEVVDLDKARSARAESPDSATDSAPLESGDPSARPLVDGPDLAGPGYLGRLAGAKRRAIVPAWLQSTAELKTAARWVAGHYAHLAGYHALRTPVYAGRLTLQAPRGAARFAGGTLRWVADREGEPVRLAAVRREDVGEYLKLSRQRDGRVRLRTLVAALASLVGLGVALALYVLAPGWLQTVSLSALLLALGAAGGQADAPVVHRAVEMTKAPKLTSDIILRALGALGIAPISQAQAKGRDGFTFTAPITRDGPGWRAEGDLPYGVTVTDVIERRDKLASGLRRPLGCVWPEAVPDEHTGHLVLWVGDQDMTKATKPKWPLLTSGVVDLFKPVAYGTDQRGRWVEVTLMFIAGVIGAIPRMGKTFL
;
A
#
# COMPACT_ATOMS: atom_id res chain seq x y z
N MET A 1 -47.69 -19.08 25.45
CA MET A 1 -47.07 -18.48 24.25
C MET A 1 -46.59 -19.65 23.40
N ALA A 2 -47.45 -20.16 22.53
CA ALA A 2 -47.17 -21.33 21.69
C ALA A 2 -46.81 -20.82 20.29
N THR A 3 -45.64 -21.20 19.79
CA THR A 3 -45.14 -20.83 18.46
C THR A 3 -45.45 -21.95 17.48
N ASP A 4 -46.36 -21.66 16.54
CA ASP A 4 -46.76 -22.54 15.45
C ASP A 4 -45.79 -22.34 14.28
N PHE A 5 -45.07 -23.40 13.88
CA PHE A 5 -44.18 -23.38 12.72
C PHE A 5 -44.97 -23.88 11.50
N GLY A 6 -45.52 -22.94 10.73
CA GLY A 6 -46.18 -23.25 9.47
C GLY A 6 -45.18 -23.69 8.40
N ALA A 7 -45.20 -24.97 8.04
CA ALA A 7 -44.54 -25.49 6.86
C ALA A 7 -45.47 -25.32 5.65
N GLU A 8 -45.19 -24.35 4.78
CA GLU A 8 -45.91 -24.16 3.52
C GLU A 8 -45.43 -25.19 2.49
N VAL A 9 -46.26 -26.21 2.24
CA VAL A 9 -45.98 -27.25 1.24
C VAL A 9 -46.27 -26.66 -0.15
N VAL A 10 -45.22 -26.46 -0.95
CA VAL A 10 -45.33 -25.96 -2.32
C VAL A 10 -45.80 -27.09 -3.24
N ASP A 11 -47.00 -26.93 -3.80
CA ASP A 11 -47.58 -27.83 -4.79
C ASP A 11 -46.92 -27.62 -6.16
N LEU A 12 -46.06 -28.57 -6.55
CA LEU A 12 -45.28 -28.54 -7.79
C LEU A 12 -46.13 -28.75 -9.04
N ASP A 13 -47.34 -29.31 -8.92
CA ASP A 13 -48.21 -29.51 -10.07
C ASP A 13 -48.94 -28.22 -10.45
N LYS A 14 -49.20 -27.34 -9.47
CA LYS A 14 -49.71 -25.97 -9.70
C LYS A 14 -48.68 -25.08 -10.43
N ALA A 15 -47.40 -25.23 -10.09
CA ALA A 15 -46.32 -24.53 -10.79
C ALA A 15 -46.10 -25.05 -12.23
N ARG A 16 -46.42 -26.33 -12.49
CA ARG A 16 -46.25 -26.95 -13.81
C ARG A 16 -47.41 -26.61 -14.76
N SER A 17 -48.62 -26.45 -14.23
CA SER A 17 -49.81 -26.01 -14.99
C SER A 17 -49.73 -24.52 -15.38
N ALA A 18 -49.20 -23.66 -14.50
CA ALA A 18 -48.94 -22.25 -14.82
C ALA A 18 -47.90 -22.03 -15.94
N ARG A 19 -47.09 -23.04 -16.27
CA ARG A 19 -46.11 -23.00 -17.37
C ARG A 19 -46.67 -23.52 -18.70
N ALA A 20 -47.78 -24.24 -18.67
CA ALA A 20 -48.41 -24.83 -19.85
C ALA A 20 -49.50 -23.93 -20.45
N GLU A 21 -50.05 -22.98 -19.69
CA GLU A 21 -50.99 -21.97 -20.17
C GLU A 21 -50.28 -20.65 -20.46
N SER A 22 -49.53 -20.61 -21.56
CA SER A 22 -49.23 -19.37 -22.28
C SER A 22 -49.55 -19.62 -23.75
N PRO A 23 -50.54 -18.91 -24.33
CA PRO A 23 -51.02 -19.20 -25.67
C PRO A 23 -50.14 -18.50 -26.69
N ASP A 24 -49.23 -19.23 -27.31
CA ASP A 24 -48.62 -18.85 -28.57
C ASP A 24 -48.98 -19.89 -29.63
N SER A 25 -50.00 -19.61 -30.44
CA SER A 25 -50.05 -20.12 -31.81
C SER A 25 -51.14 -19.45 -32.67
N ALA A 26 -50.70 -19.03 -33.86
CA ALA A 26 -51.42 -18.51 -35.03
C ALA A 26 -51.77 -17.01 -34.96
N THR A 27 -51.40 -16.17 -35.94
CA THR A 27 -51.57 -16.42 -37.37
C THR A 27 -50.67 -15.49 -38.21
N ASP A 28 -50.19 -16.04 -39.33
CA ASP A 28 -49.61 -15.36 -40.49
C ASP A 28 -50.48 -14.18 -40.98
N SER A 29 -49.88 -13.01 -41.19
CA SER A 29 -50.27 -12.03 -42.23
C SER A 29 -49.31 -10.82 -42.24
N ALA A 30 -48.66 -10.61 -43.38
CA ALA A 30 -48.04 -9.35 -43.76
C ALA A 30 -48.93 -8.65 -44.83
N PRO A 31 -48.65 -7.40 -45.23
CA PRO A 31 -48.53 -6.18 -44.42
C PRO A 31 -49.53 -5.12 -44.90
N LEU A 32 -49.96 -4.19 -44.05
CA LEU A 32 -50.57 -2.94 -44.50
C LEU A 32 -49.99 -1.75 -43.74
N GLU A 33 -49.38 -0.85 -44.51
CA GLU A 33 -48.91 0.46 -44.12
C GLU A 33 -50.03 1.28 -43.47
N SER A 34 -49.74 1.83 -42.30
CA SER A 34 -50.29 3.12 -41.87
C SER A 34 -49.28 3.76 -40.93
N GLY A 35 -48.35 4.52 -41.50
CA GLY A 35 -47.47 5.38 -40.74
C GLY A 35 -48.24 6.61 -40.29
N ASP A 36 -48.45 6.77 -38.99
CA ASP A 36 -48.88 8.03 -38.38
C ASP A 36 -47.69 9.02 -38.45
N PRO A 37 -47.79 10.13 -39.21
CA PRO A 37 -46.69 11.08 -39.38
C PRO A 37 -46.47 11.98 -38.13
N SER A 38 -47.19 11.74 -37.03
CA SER A 38 -47.02 12.50 -35.78
C SER A 38 -46.20 11.77 -34.69
N ALA A 39 -45.81 10.51 -34.92
CA ALA A 39 -45.01 9.75 -33.96
C ALA A 39 -43.57 10.27 -33.93
N ARG A 40 -43.25 11.10 -32.93
CA ARG A 40 -41.86 11.49 -32.63
C ARG A 40 -41.06 10.22 -32.35
N PRO A 41 -39.97 9.94 -33.08
CA PRO A 41 -39.16 8.75 -32.83
C PRO A 41 -38.61 8.81 -31.40
N LEU A 42 -38.82 7.73 -30.64
CA LEU A 42 -38.21 7.54 -29.33
C LEU A 42 -36.69 7.47 -29.55
N VAL A 43 -35.94 8.42 -28.98
CA VAL A 43 -34.50 8.55 -29.22
C VAL A 43 -33.70 7.38 -28.61
N ASP A 44 -34.25 6.77 -27.56
CA ASP A 44 -33.71 5.58 -26.93
C ASP A 44 -34.59 4.38 -27.29
N GLY A 45 -34.15 3.56 -28.24
CA GLY A 45 -34.76 2.26 -28.53
C GLY A 45 -34.53 1.24 -27.41
N PRO A 46 -35.20 0.08 -27.43
CA PRO A 46 -34.98 -0.97 -26.43
C PRO A 46 -33.51 -1.43 -26.41
N ASP A 47 -32.96 -1.62 -25.20
CA ASP A 47 -31.57 -2.04 -24.99
C ASP A 47 -31.21 -3.25 -25.86
N LEU A 48 -30.18 -3.11 -26.69
CA LEU A 48 -29.63 -4.22 -27.45
C LEU A 48 -29.09 -5.27 -26.47
N ALA A 49 -29.55 -6.52 -26.59
CA ALA A 49 -29.10 -7.61 -25.76
C ALA A 49 -27.59 -7.85 -25.95
N GLY A 50 -26.78 -7.32 -25.01
CA GLY A 50 -25.34 -7.53 -25.01
C GLY A 50 -24.95 -9.00 -24.89
N PRO A 51 -23.68 -9.36 -25.17
CA PRO A 51 -23.23 -10.75 -25.15
C PRO A 51 -23.56 -11.41 -23.80
N GLY A 52 -24.18 -12.59 -23.86
CA GLY A 52 -24.57 -13.37 -22.70
C GLY A 52 -23.38 -13.72 -21.79
N TYR A 53 -23.69 -14.14 -20.55
CA TYR A 53 -22.69 -14.42 -19.51
C TYR A 53 -21.53 -15.32 -19.98
N LEU A 54 -21.83 -16.35 -20.78
CA LEU A 54 -20.83 -17.26 -21.34
C LEU A 54 -19.93 -16.62 -22.41
N GLY A 55 -20.47 -15.70 -23.22
CA GLY A 55 -19.67 -14.93 -24.19
C GLY A 55 -18.69 -13.98 -23.51
N ARG A 56 -19.09 -13.40 -22.37
CA ARG A 56 -18.21 -12.56 -21.53
C ARG A 56 -17.12 -13.39 -20.84
N LEU A 57 -17.43 -14.61 -20.41
CA LEU A 57 -16.45 -15.53 -19.83
C LEU A 57 -15.45 -16.06 -20.85
N ALA A 58 -15.87 -16.29 -22.10
CA ALA A 58 -14.99 -16.76 -23.16
C ALA A 58 -13.89 -15.75 -23.52
N GLY A 59 -14.19 -14.45 -23.43
CA GLY A 59 -13.20 -13.37 -23.61
C GLY A 59 -12.37 -13.04 -22.36
N ALA A 60 -12.67 -13.65 -21.21
CA ALA A 60 -12.02 -13.31 -19.95
C ALA A 60 -10.61 -13.94 -19.85
N LYS A 61 -9.59 -13.08 -19.73
CA LYS A 61 -8.20 -13.53 -19.50
C LYS A 61 -8.04 -14.14 -18.11
N ARG A 62 -7.68 -15.43 -18.06
CA ARG A 62 -7.39 -16.16 -16.81
C ARG A 62 -6.06 -15.70 -16.24
N ARG A 63 -6.00 -15.48 -14.92
CA ARG A 63 -4.77 -15.09 -14.22
C ARG A 63 -3.94 -16.33 -13.88
N ALA A 64 -2.62 -16.20 -14.01
CA ALA A 64 -1.70 -17.24 -13.58
C ALA A 64 -1.77 -17.45 -12.06
N ILE A 65 -1.86 -18.72 -11.64
CA ILE A 65 -1.97 -19.12 -10.23
C ILE A 65 -0.60 -19.11 -9.55
N VAL A 66 0.44 -19.51 -10.29
CA VAL A 66 1.81 -19.59 -9.79
C VAL A 66 2.60 -18.39 -10.32
N PRO A 67 3.32 -17.65 -9.46
CA PRO A 67 4.20 -16.58 -9.90
C PRO A 67 5.23 -17.09 -10.92
N ALA A 68 5.54 -16.30 -11.95
CA ALA A 68 6.47 -16.68 -13.02
C ALA A 68 7.83 -17.18 -12.48
N TRP A 69 8.32 -16.54 -11.40
CA TRP A 69 9.61 -16.88 -10.79
C TRP A 69 9.68 -18.28 -10.18
N LEU A 70 8.53 -18.91 -9.93
CA LEU A 70 8.42 -20.28 -9.44
C LEU A 70 8.28 -21.30 -10.57
N GLN A 71 7.93 -20.86 -11.78
CA GLN A 71 7.73 -21.73 -12.94
C GLN A 71 9.03 -21.96 -13.72
N SER A 72 10.01 -21.06 -13.59
CA SER A 72 11.29 -21.12 -14.31
C SER A 72 12.48 -21.25 -13.37
N THR A 73 13.35 -22.24 -13.61
CA THR A 73 14.58 -22.46 -12.83
C THR A 73 15.57 -21.30 -12.99
N ALA A 74 15.58 -20.64 -14.16
CA ALA A 74 16.40 -19.45 -14.42
C ALA A 74 15.90 -18.24 -13.61
N GLU A 75 14.58 -18.07 -13.52
CA GLU A 75 13.98 -17.00 -12.72
C GLU A 75 14.16 -17.27 -11.22
N LEU A 76 14.01 -18.52 -10.77
CA LEU A 76 14.26 -18.93 -9.40
C LEU A 76 15.72 -18.65 -8.99
N LYS A 77 16.69 -19.00 -9.84
CA LYS A 77 18.12 -18.71 -9.58
C LYS A 77 18.40 -17.22 -9.48
N THR A 78 17.74 -16.42 -10.33
CA THR A 78 17.86 -14.96 -10.32
C THR A 78 17.26 -14.37 -9.04
N ALA A 79 16.07 -14.83 -8.64
CA ALA A 79 15.42 -14.45 -7.40
C ALA A 79 16.27 -14.84 -6.18
N ALA A 80 16.76 -16.08 -6.12
CA ALA A 80 17.60 -16.57 -5.03
C ALA A 80 18.91 -15.77 -4.90
N ARG A 81 19.57 -15.44 -6.02
CA ARG A 81 20.77 -14.59 -6.02
C ARG A 81 20.47 -13.20 -5.48
N TRP A 82 19.36 -12.61 -5.90
CA TRP A 82 18.93 -11.31 -5.40
C TRP A 82 18.66 -11.35 -3.89
N VAL A 83 17.93 -12.36 -3.42
CA VAL A 83 17.62 -12.58 -2.00
C VAL A 83 18.90 -12.74 -1.18
N ALA A 84 19.83 -13.58 -1.65
CA ALA A 84 21.12 -13.79 -0.99
C ALA A 84 21.92 -12.48 -0.92
N GLY A 85 22.00 -11.72 -2.01
CA GLY A 85 22.68 -10.42 -2.03
C GLY A 85 22.04 -9.40 -1.08
N HIS A 86 20.71 -9.37 -1.02
CA HIS A 86 19.96 -8.48 -0.13
C HIS A 86 20.26 -8.79 1.35
N TYR A 87 20.15 -10.05 1.76
CA TYR A 87 20.41 -10.43 3.15
C TYR A 87 21.89 -10.36 3.51
N ALA A 88 22.81 -10.65 2.58
CA ALA A 88 24.24 -10.44 2.79
C ALA A 88 24.56 -8.96 3.03
N HIS A 89 23.96 -8.05 2.27
CA HIS A 89 24.12 -6.61 2.48
C HIS A 89 23.55 -6.18 3.85
N LEU A 90 22.36 -6.66 4.22
CA LEU A 90 21.75 -6.37 5.52
C LEU A 90 22.63 -6.85 6.69
N ALA A 91 23.11 -8.09 6.61
CA ALA A 91 24.00 -8.68 7.59
C ALA A 91 25.32 -7.89 7.69
N GLY A 92 25.96 -7.58 6.56
CA GLY A 92 27.19 -6.79 6.53
C GLY A 92 27.01 -5.37 7.07
N TYR A 93 25.91 -4.71 6.72
CA TYR A 93 25.57 -3.36 7.20
C TYR A 93 25.49 -3.30 8.72
N HIS A 94 24.80 -4.27 9.34
CA HIS A 94 24.65 -4.32 10.78
C HIS A 94 25.89 -4.86 11.48
N ALA A 95 26.57 -5.88 10.94
CA ALA A 95 27.80 -6.43 11.50
C ALA A 95 28.88 -5.35 11.66
N LEU A 96 29.06 -4.50 10.65
CA LEU A 96 30.01 -3.38 10.71
C LEU A 96 29.63 -2.35 11.79
N ARG A 97 28.34 -2.19 12.09
CA ARG A 97 27.82 -1.21 13.06
C ARG A 97 27.58 -1.79 14.46
N THR A 98 27.66 -3.11 14.64
CA THR A 98 27.48 -3.77 15.94
C THR A 98 28.35 -3.14 17.04
N PRO A 99 29.64 -2.80 16.82
CA PRO A 99 30.45 -2.13 17.85
C PRO A 99 29.90 -0.75 18.25
N VAL A 100 29.38 0.01 17.29
CA VAL A 100 28.77 1.32 17.53
C VAL A 100 27.46 1.18 18.32
N TYR A 101 26.63 0.19 17.97
CA TYR A 101 25.39 -0.10 18.70
C TYR A 101 25.69 -0.52 20.15
N ALA A 102 26.67 -1.41 20.34
CA ALA A 102 27.10 -1.85 21.66
C ALA A 102 27.66 -0.68 22.49
N GLY A 103 28.48 0.18 21.89
CA GLY A 103 29.00 1.39 22.56
C GLY A 103 27.88 2.35 22.99
N ARG A 104 26.93 2.64 22.11
CA ARG A 104 25.77 3.49 22.43
C ARG A 104 24.91 2.91 23.57
N LEU A 105 24.61 1.61 23.53
CA LEU A 105 23.85 0.94 24.59
C LEU A 105 24.61 0.95 25.93
N THR A 106 25.91 0.72 25.90
CA THR A 106 26.76 0.78 27.10
C THR A 106 26.72 2.17 27.74
N LEU A 107 26.78 3.24 26.95
CA LEU A 107 26.63 4.62 27.45
C LEU A 107 25.23 4.93 27.99
N GLN A 108 24.20 4.19 27.55
CA GLN A 108 22.82 4.33 28.03
C GLN A 108 22.53 3.46 29.27
N ALA A 109 23.38 2.46 29.57
CA ALA A 109 23.17 1.51 30.65
C ALA A 109 22.97 2.16 32.03
N PRO A 110 23.71 3.21 32.44
CA PRO A 110 23.47 3.88 33.73
C PRO A 110 22.06 4.47 33.85
N ARG A 111 21.52 5.04 32.76
CA ARG A 111 20.15 5.58 32.73
C ARG A 111 19.12 4.46 32.84
N GLY A 112 19.35 3.34 32.15
CA GLY A 112 18.50 2.16 32.27
C GLY A 112 18.51 1.56 33.67
N ALA A 113 19.68 1.46 34.29
CA ALA A 113 19.82 1.02 35.68
C ALA A 113 19.05 1.94 36.64
N ALA A 114 19.17 3.26 36.49
CA ALA A 114 18.42 4.23 37.29
C ALA A 114 16.90 4.11 37.08
N ARG A 115 16.44 3.88 35.84
CA ARG A 115 15.02 3.64 35.54
C ARG A 115 14.51 2.34 36.11
N PHE A 116 15.28 1.26 36.00
CA PHE A 116 14.93 -0.04 36.56
C PHE A 116 14.86 0.02 38.08
N ALA A 117 15.87 0.60 38.73
CA ALA A 117 15.88 0.79 40.18
C ALA A 117 14.73 1.70 40.64
N GLY A 118 14.55 2.87 40.01
CA GLY A 118 13.47 3.79 40.34
C GLY A 118 12.08 3.24 40.06
N GLY A 119 11.91 2.44 39.00
CA GLY A 119 10.68 1.71 38.69
C GLY A 119 10.38 0.65 39.74
N THR A 120 11.39 -0.14 40.12
CA THR A 120 11.28 -1.16 41.16
C THR A 120 10.92 -0.53 42.51
N LEU A 121 11.61 0.54 42.93
CA LEU A 121 11.30 1.25 44.17
C LEU A 121 9.88 1.84 44.16
N ARG A 122 9.45 2.41 43.03
CA ARG A 122 8.09 2.95 42.85
C ARG A 122 7.02 1.87 42.95
N TRP A 123 7.27 0.71 42.35
CA TRP A 123 6.39 -0.46 42.40
C TRP A 123 6.30 -1.04 43.82
N VAL A 124 7.46 -1.24 44.47
CA VAL A 124 7.53 -1.71 45.87
C VAL A 124 6.79 -0.75 46.80
N ALA A 125 6.93 0.57 46.61
CA ALA A 125 6.27 1.58 47.43
C ALA A 125 4.78 1.82 47.10
N ASP A 126 4.24 1.14 46.10
CA ASP A 126 2.84 1.30 45.62
C ASP A 126 2.49 2.74 45.22
N ARG A 127 3.43 3.45 44.57
CA ARG A 127 3.24 4.85 44.14
C ARG A 127 2.15 5.00 43.08
N GLU A 128 1.84 3.96 42.30
CA GLU A 128 0.74 3.96 41.32
C GLU A 128 -0.63 4.21 41.97
N GLY A 129 -0.81 3.78 43.23
CA GLY A 129 -2.04 4.00 44.00
C GLY A 129 -2.11 5.34 44.75
N GLU A 130 -1.08 6.18 44.63
CA GLU A 130 -1.04 7.50 45.29
C GLU A 130 -2.15 8.46 44.83
N PRO A 131 -2.45 8.62 43.52
CA PRO A 131 -3.48 9.56 43.08
C PRO A 131 -4.88 9.22 43.60
N VAL A 132 -5.19 7.93 43.75
CA VAL A 132 -6.48 7.43 44.26
C VAL A 132 -6.62 7.75 45.75
N ARG A 133 -5.54 7.55 46.53
CA ARG A 133 -5.53 7.93 47.95
C ARG A 133 -5.65 9.44 48.14
N LEU A 134 -4.97 10.23 47.31
CA LEU A 134 -5.11 11.69 47.32
C LEU A 134 -6.53 12.12 46.92
N ALA A 135 -7.22 11.38 46.05
CA ALA A 135 -8.62 11.65 45.71
C ALA A 135 -9.56 11.42 46.90
N ALA A 136 -9.36 10.36 47.68
CA ALA A 136 -10.12 10.12 48.91
C ALA A 136 -9.87 11.22 49.96
N VAL A 137 -8.61 11.67 50.12
CA VAL A 137 -8.27 12.80 51.00
C VAL A 137 -8.97 14.09 50.55
N ARG A 138 -8.97 14.40 49.25
CA ARG A 138 -9.68 15.59 48.71
C ARG A 138 -11.19 15.55 48.90
N ARG A 139 -11.78 14.36 49.05
CA ARG A 139 -13.21 14.14 49.32
C ARG A 139 -13.52 14.08 50.81
N GLU A 140 -12.50 14.19 51.66
CA GLU A 140 -12.60 14.07 53.13
C GLU A 140 -13.20 12.73 53.59
N ASP A 141 -13.13 11.68 52.76
CA ASP A 141 -13.62 10.34 53.10
C ASP A 141 -12.55 9.53 53.84
N VAL A 142 -12.61 9.61 55.17
CA VAL A 142 -11.71 8.88 56.08
C VAL A 142 -11.88 7.36 55.94
N GLY A 143 -13.10 6.88 55.71
CA GLY A 143 -13.41 5.45 55.60
C GLY A 143 -12.80 4.82 54.36
N GLU A 144 -12.92 5.49 53.21
CA GLU A 144 -12.28 5.10 51.95
C GLU A 144 -10.76 5.15 52.05
N TYR A 145 -10.20 6.21 52.64
CA TYR A 145 -8.75 6.34 52.85
C TYR A 145 -8.18 5.19 53.69
N LEU A 146 -8.80 4.84 54.82
CA LEU A 146 -8.34 3.73 55.69
C LEU A 146 -8.43 2.36 55.01
N LYS A 147 -9.40 2.15 54.11
CA LYS A 147 -9.50 0.91 53.31
C LYS A 147 -8.35 0.84 52.30
N LEU A 148 -8.11 1.93 51.55
CA LEU A 148 -7.03 2.01 50.57
C LEU A 148 -5.64 1.90 51.22
N SER A 149 -5.45 2.48 52.41
CA SER A 149 -4.19 2.37 53.16
C SER A 149 -3.91 0.93 53.59
N ARG A 150 -4.90 0.21 54.13
CA ARG A 150 -4.73 -1.21 54.49
C ARG A 150 -4.39 -2.08 53.28
N GLN A 151 -5.02 -1.83 52.14
CA GLN A 151 -4.70 -2.53 50.89
C GLN A 151 -3.26 -2.23 50.43
N ARG A 152 -2.81 -0.97 50.52
CA ARG A 152 -1.42 -0.61 50.25
C ARG A 152 -0.47 -1.38 51.15
N ASP A 153 -0.70 -1.42 52.45
CA ASP A 153 0.22 -2.09 53.39
C ASP A 153 0.37 -3.58 53.05
N GLY A 154 -0.72 -4.25 52.67
CA GLY A 154 -0.68 -5.62 52.15
C GLY A 154 0.13 -5.76 50.86
N ARG A 155 -0.10 -4.89 49.86
CA ARG A 155 0.66 -4.89 48.61
C ARG A 155 2.14 -4.59 48.83
N VAL A 156 2.47 -3.59 49.64
CA VAL A 156 3.84 -3.21 49.96
C VAL A 156 4.55 -4.37 50.66
N ARG A 157 3.95 -5.00 51.67
CA ARG A 157 4.54 -6.17 52.35
C ARG A 157 4.83 -7.34 51.41
N LEU A 158 3.89 -7.67 50.52
CA LEU A 158 4.10 -8.72 49.54
C LEU A 158 5.19 -8.33 48.54
N ARG A 159 5.15 -7.10 48.02
CA ARG A 159 6.12 -6.62 47.02
C ARG A 159 7.53 -6.46 47.61
N THR A 160 7.67 -6.04 48.87
CA THR A 160 8.97 -5.99 49.55
C THR A 160 9.53 -7.39 49.75
N LEU A 161 8.71 -8.36 50.16
CA LEU A 161 9.12 -9.76 50.27
C LEU A 161 9.58 -10.30 48.91
N VAL A 162 8.78 -10.08 47.85
CA VAL A 162 9.14 -10.49 46.48
C VAL A 162 10.44 -9.82 46.03
N ALA A 163 10.61 -8.52 46.25
CA ALA A 163 11.82 -7.80 45.89
C ALA A 163 13.05 -8.28 46.68
N ALA A 164 12.90 -8.59 47.97
CA ALA A 164 13.97 -9.12 48.81
C ALA A 164 14.40 -10.52 48.36
N LEU A 165 13.45 -11.43 48.11
CA LEU A 165 13.74 -12.76 47.59
C LEU A 165 14.38 -12.68 46.20
N ALA A 166 13.85 -11.85 45.31
CA ALA A 166 14.42 -11.65 43.97
C ALA A 166 15.85 -11.09 44.04
N SER A 167 16.12 -10.18 44.98
CA SER A 167 17.47 -9.62 45.20
C SER A 167 18.43 -10.68 45.74
N LEU A 168 18.00 -11.50 46.70
CA LEU A 168 18.80 -12.59 47.26
C LEU A 168 19.16 -13.62 46.17
N VAL A 169 18.18 -14.06 45.40
CA VAL A 169 18.38 -15.01 44.29
C VAL A 169 19.25 -14.38 43.21
N GLY A 170 18.97 -13.15 42.79
CA GLY A 170 19.71 -12.45 41.74
C GLY A 170 21.18 -12.22 42.11
N LEU A 171 21.47 -11.77 43.33
CA LEU A 171 22.83 -11.60 43.83
C LEU A 171 23.54 -12.96 44.00
N GLY A 172 22.82 -13.99 44.49
CA GLY A 172 23.36 -15.34 44.60
C GLY A 172 23.77 -15.91 43.24
N VAL A 173 22.93 -15.75 42.21
CA VAL A 173 23.25 -16.17 40.82
C VAL A 173 24.40 -15.35 40.25
N ALA A 174 24.42 -14.03 40.47
CA ALA A 174 25.52 -13.18 40.01
C ALA A 174 26.87 -13.58 40.63
N LEU A 175 26.88 -13.90 41.93
CA LEU A 175 28.07 -14.39 42.63
C LEU A 175 28.49 -15.78 42.12
N ALA A 176 27.53 -16.70 41.94
CA ALA A 176 27.82 -18.02 41.37
C ALA A 176 28.41 -17.92 39.96
N LEU A 177 27.89 -17.04 39.10
CA LEU A 177 28.47 -16.77 37.78
C LEU A 177 29.87 -16.18 37.88
N TYR A 178 30.10 -15.25 38.80
CA TYR A 178 31.43 -14.64 38.98
C TYR A 178 32.48 -15.67 39.43
N VAL A 179 32.12 -16.62 40.29
CA VAL A 179 33.07 -17.59 40.87
C VAL A 179 33.19 -18.87 40.03
N LEU A 180 32.09 -19.42 39.52
CA LEU A 180 32.07 -20.73 38.86
C LEU A 180 32.13 -20.66 37.32
N ALA A 181 31.76 -19.53 36.71
CA ALA A 181 31.64 -19.47 35.25
C ALA A 181 33.00 -19.25 34.55
N PRO A 182 33.23 -19.87 33.38
CA PRO A 182 34.38 -19.58 32.55
C PRO A 182 34.35 -18.12 32.04
N GLY A 183 35.52 -17.52 31.80
CA GLY A 183 35.63 -16.10 31.46
C GLY A 183 34.79 -15.65 30.25
N TRP A 184 34.65 -16.49 29.22
CA TRP A 184 33.78 -16.16 28.08
C TRP A 184 32.32 -16.00 28.50
N LEU A 185 31.82 -16.84 29.41
CA LEU A 185 30.44 -16.76 29.89
C LEU A 185 30.25 -15.50 30.75
N GLN A 186 31.25 -15.11 31.54
CA GLN A 186 31.23 -13.84 32.29
C GLN A 186 31.12 -12.64 31.35
N THR A 187 31.93 -12.61 30.28
CA THR A 187 31.89 -11.51 29.28
C THR A 187 30.55 -11.45 28.55
N VAL A 188 29.96 -12.59 28.20
CA VAL A 188 28.62 -12.66 27.58
C VAL A 188 27.54 -12.19 28.54
N SER A 189 27.55 -12.65 29.80
CA SER A 189 26.58 -12.24 30.81
C SER A 189 26.65 -10.74 31.11
N LEU A 190 27.85 -10.19 31.27
CA LEU A 190 28.05 -8.76 31.50
C LEU A 190 27.62 -7.93 30.29
N SER A 191 27.99 -8.35 29.08
CA SER A 191 27.57 -7.68 27.85
C SER A 191 26.06 -7.70 27.70
N ALA A 192 25.42 -8.85 27.91
CA ALA A 192 23.97 -8.99 27.85
C ALA A 192 23.27 -8.06 28.85
N LEU A 193 23.77 -7.98 30.10
CA LEU A 193 23.25 -7.08 31.11
C LEU A 193 23.38 -5.61 30.70
N LEU A 194 24.56 -5.20 30.21
CA LEU A 194 24.81 -3.83 29.75
C LEU A 194 23.93 -3.46 28.56
N LEU A 195 23.77 -4.37 27.59
CA LEU A 195 22.90 -4.15 26.43
C LEU A 195 21.42 -4.06 26.83
N ALA A 196 20.96 -4.90 27.77
CA ALA A 196 19.59 -4.88 28.27
C ALA A 196 19.29 -3.59 29.05
N LEU A 197 20.20 -3.18 29.95
CA LEU A 197 20.08 -1.91 30.67
C LEU A 197 20.17 -0.72 29.69
N GLY A 198 21.08 -0.78 28.71
CA GLY A 198 21.17 0.21 27.64
C GLY A 198 19.85 0.39 26.89
N ALA A 199 19.21 -0.71 26.53
CA ALA A 199 17.92 -0.71 25.82
C ALA A 199 16.80 -0.10 26.67
N ALA A 200 16.73 -0.44 27.97
CA ALA A 200 15.80 0.18 28.92
C ALA A 200 16.10 1.68 29.19
N GLY A 201 17.36 2.09 29.00
CA GLY A 201 17.83 3.47 29.09
C GLY A 201 17.58 4.31 27.84
N GLY A 202 17.16 3.70 26.73
CA GLY A 202 16.93 4.36 25.45
C GLY A 202 15.85 5.45 25.50
N GLN A 203 15.88 6.34 24.51
CA GLN A 203 14.82 7.31 24.23
C GLN A 203 14.03 6.82 23.01
N ALA A 204 12.70 6.96 23.03
CA ALA A 204 11.83 6.50 21.96
C ALA A 204 12.17 7.16 20.60
N ASP A 205 12.62 8.41 20.63
CA ASP A 205 12.91 9.21 19.43
C ASP A 205 14.35 9.03 18.90
N ALA A 206 15.20 8.27 19.62
CA ALA A 206 16.60 8.05 19.24
C ALA A 206 16.92 6.54 19.19
N PRO A 207 16.40 5.81 18.18
CA PRO A 207 16.65 4.38 18.05
C PRO A 207 18.13 4.09 17.82
N VAL A 208 18.65 3.07 18.50
CA VAL A 208 20.06 2.66 18.39
C VAL A 208 20.35 2.00 17.03
N VAL A 209 19.38 1.24 16.51
CA VAL A 209 19.49 0.53 15.23
C VAL A 209 18.77 1.33 14.14
N HIS A 210 19.51 1.74 13.12
CA HIS A 210 18.97 2.40 11.93
C HIS A 210 18.69 1.38 10.82
N ARG A 211 17.75 1.70 9.92
CA ARG A 211 17.41 0.82 8.80
C ARG A 211 18.56 0.77 7.79
N ALA A 212 18.92 -0.44 7.35
CA ALA A 212 19.95 -0.65 6.33
C ALA A 212 19.49 -0.29 4.92
N VAL A 213 18.19 -0.44 4.65
CA VAL A 213 17.58 -0.15 3.35
C VAL A 213 16.38 0.75 3.57
N GLU A 214 16.46 1.97 3.05
CA GLU A 214 15.34 2.88 2.98
C GLU A 214 14.56 2.58 1.70
N MET A 215 13.40 1.93 1.85
CA MET A 215 12.44 1.90 0.77
C MET A 215 11.65 3.21 0.84
N THR A 216 11.87 4.11 -0.12
CA THR A 216 10.92 5.17 -0.45
C THR A 216 9.66 4.50 -0.96
N LYS A 217 8.80 4.09 -0.03
CA LYS A 217 7.55 3.42 -0.32
C LYS A 217 6.59 4.48 -0.85
N ALA A 218 6.65 4.73 -2.16
CA ALA A 218 5.61 5.51 -2.81
C ALA A 218 4.29 4.77 -2.53
N PRO A 219 3.28 5.42 -1.90
CA PRO A 219 2.05 4.76 -1.50
C PRO A 219 1.40 4.10 -2.73
N LYS A 220 0.87 2.89 -2.55
CA LYS A 220 0.17 2.15 -3.61
C LYS A 220 -0.88 3.06 -4.22
N LEU A 221 -0.98 3.10 -5.54
CA LEU A 221 -2.02 3.88 -6.21
C LEU A 221 -3.38 3.22 -5.92
N THR A 222 -4.24 3.92 -5.18
CA THR A 222 -5.61 3.50 -4.87
C THR A 222 -6.61 4.44 -5.53
N SER A 223 -7.85 3.98 -5.68
CA SER A 223 -8.93 4.80 -6.22
C SER A 223 -9.13 6.08 -5.40
N ASP A 224 -9.21 5.98 -4.08
CA ASP A 224 -9.34 7.13 -3.16
C ASP A 224 -8.26 8.21 -3.37
N ILE A 225 -7.01 7.80 -3.58
CA ILE A 225 -5.91 8.74 -3.83
C ILE A 225 -6.09 9.46 -5.17
N ILE A 226 -6.52 8.75 -6.23
CA ILE A 226 -6.79 9.35 -7.53
C ILE A 226 -7.98 10.31 -7.44
N LEU A 227 -9.09 9.89 -6.83
CA LEU A 227 -10.29 10.72 -6.66
C LEU A 227 -9.97 11.99 -5.87
N ARG A 228 -9.22 11.87 -4.77
CA ARG A 228 -8.75 13.02 -3.98
C ARG A 228 -7.84 13.94 -4.79
N ALA A 229 -6.94 13.39 -5.59
CA ALA A 229 -6.02 14.17 -6.41
C ALA A 229 -6.76 14.91 -7.54
N LEU A 230 -7.72 14.26 -8.20
CA LEU A 230 -8.58 14.87 -9.22
C LEU A 230 -9.46 15.98 -8.61
N GLY A 231 -10.01 15.75 -7.42
CA GLY A 231 -10.76 16.77 -6.68
C GLY A 231 -9.94 18.01 -6.36
N ALA A 232 -8.66 17.82 -6.02
CA ALA A 232 -7.73 18.90 -5.71
C ALA A 232 -7.29 19.73 -6.93
N LEU A 233 -7.62 19.31 -8.17
CA LEU A 233 -7.28 20.08 -9.37
C LEU A 233 -8.04 21.40 -9.48
N GLY A 234 -9.19 21.53 -8.79
CA GLY A 234 -10.05 22.70 -8.88
C GLY A 234 -10.75 22.83 -10.24
N ILE A 235 -11.06 21.71 -10.88
CA ILE A 235 -11.89 21.66 -12.10
C ILE A 235 -13.35 21.60 -11.63
N ALA A 236 -14.13 22.65 -11.93
CA ALA A 236 -15.43 22.88 -11.31
C ALA A 236 -16.43 21.71 -11.47
N PRO A 237 -16.55 21.05 -12.64
CA PRO A 237 -17.43 19.88 -12.75
C PRO A 237 -16.99 18.69 -11.89
N ILE A 238 -15.68 18.47 -11.71
CA ILE A 238 -15.15 17.38 -10.85
C ILE A 238 -15.45 17.68 -9.38
N SER A 239 -15.12 18.88 -8.91
CA SER A 239 -15.35 19.26 -7.51
C SER A 239 -16.83 19.31 -7.16
N GLN A 240 -17.69 19.76 -8.08
CA GLN A 240 -19.15 19.73 -7.89
C GLN A 240 -19.70 18.31 -7.87
N ALA A 241 -19.19 17.39 -8.69
CA ALA A 241 -19.58 15.99 -8.64
C ALA A 241 -19.25 15.38 -7.28
N GLN A 242 -18.05 15.64 -6.75
CA GLN A 242 -17.61 15.20 -5.43
C GLN A 242 -18.41 15.82 -4.28
N ALA A 243 -18.70 17.11 -4.34
CA ALA A 243 -19.55 17.78 -3.35
C ALA A 243 -20.97 17.20 -3.29
N LYS A 244 -21.48 16.67 -4.41
CA LYS A 244 -22.78 15.99 -4.50
C LYS A 244 -22.73 14.50 -4.14
N GLY A 245 -21.60 14.02 -3.59
CA GLY A 245 -21.43 12.62 -3.18
C GLY A 245 -21.21 11.64 -4.33
N ARG A 246 -20.88 12.12 -5.55
CA ARG A 246 -20.44 11.27 -6.66
C ARG A 246 -18.91 11.23 -6.70
N ASP A 247 -18.32 10.16 -7.22
CA ASP A 247 -16.86 10.00 -7.18
C ASP A 247 -16.09 11.06 -8.00
N GLY A 248 -16.74 11.68 -9.00
CA GLY A 248 -16.13 12.69 -9.86
C GLY A 248 -15.13 12.13 -10.89
N PHE A 249 -15.00 10.80 -10.94
CA PHE A 249 -14.29 10.02 -11.95
C PHE A 249 -14.77 8.57 -11.88
N THR A 250 -15.15 7.99 -13.02
CA THR A 250 -15.69 6.63 -13.09
C THR A 250 -14.64 5.70 -13.64
N PHE A 251 -14.11 4.79 -12.81
CA PHE A 251 -13.12 3.81 -13.27
C PHE A 251 -13.76 2.80 -14.23
N THR A 252 -13.25 2.72 -15.46
CA THR A 252 -13.69 1.76 -16.48
C THR A 252 -12.96 0.43 -16.35
N ALA A 253 -11.77 0.42 -15.75
CA ALA A 253 -10.98 -0.78 -15.48
C ALA A 253 -10.30 -0.76 -14.10
N PRO A 254 -9.96 -1.94 -13.54
CA PRO A 254 -9.23 -2.00 -12.28
C PRO A 254 -7.81 -1.43 -12.44
N ILE A 255 -7.34 -0.72 -11.40
CA ILE A 255 -5.97 -0.20 -11.35
C ILE A 255 -4.98 -1.37 -11.39
N THR A 256 -4.14 -1.41 -12.42
CA THR A 256 -3.21 -2.50 -12.68
C THR A 256 -1.77 -2.01 -12.77
N ARG A 257 -0.82 -2.94 -12.62
CA ARG A 257 0.59 -2.69 -12.87
C ARG A 257 0.84 -2.62 -14.38
N ASP A 258 1.48 -1.56 -14.83
CA ASP A 258 1.87 -1.37 -16.23
C ASP A 258 3.31 -0.84 -16.29
N GLY A 259 4.25 -1.71 -16.65
CA GLY A 259 5.69 -1.43 -16.59
C GLY A 259 6.16 -1.06 -15.17
N PRO A 260 7.10 -0.09 -15.01
CA PRO A 260 7.58 0.39 -13.72
C PRO A 260 6.60 1.39 -13.07
N GLY A 261 5.29 1.10 -13.10
CA GLY A 261 4.25 2.01 -12.65
C GLY A 261 2.88 1.36 -12.48
N TRP A 262 1.87 2.22 -12.33
CA TRP A 262 0.46 1.88 -12.24
C TRP A 262 -0.31 2.57 -13.36
N ARG A 263 -1.29 1.87 -13.93
CA ARG A 263 -2.25 2.41 -14.88
C ARG A 263 -3.62 2.44 -14.23
N ALA A 264 -4.29 3.57 -14.32
CA ALA A 264 -5.68 3.76 -13.98
C ALA A 264 -6.39 4.39 -15.18
N GLU A 265 -7.56 3.89 -15.53
CA GLU A 265 -8.33 4.37 -16.67
C GLU A 265 -9.79 4.51 -16.30
N GLY A 266 -10.45 5.50 -16.90
CA GLY A 266 -11.81 5.85 -16.56
C GLY A 266 -12.27 7.16 -17.18
N ASP A 267 -13.52 7.49 -16.90
CA ASP A 267 -14.21 8.59 -17.53
C ASP A 267 -14.38 9.78 -16.59
N LEU A 268 -14.04 10.95 -17.09
CA LEU A 268 -14.24 12.23 -16.43
C LEU A 268 -15.72 12.65 -16.51
N PRO A 269 -16.18 13.54 -15.61
CA PRO A 269 -17.53 14.09 -15.67
C PRO A 269 -17.80 14.81 -17.00
N TYR A 270 -19.06 14.81 -17.43
CA TYR A 270 -19.47 15.50 -18.66
C TYR A 270 -18.97 16.95 -18.71
N GLY A 271 -18.42 17.32 -19.87
CA GLY A 271 -17.88 18.66 -20.12
C GLY A 271 -16.44 18.88 -19.62
N VAL A 272 -15.79 17.87 -19.03
CA VAL A 272 -14.36 17.91 -18.70
C VAL A 272 -13.59 17.06 -19.69
N THR A 273 -12.52 17.62 -20.24
CA THR A 273 -11.63 16.92 -21.17
C THR A 273 -10.36 16.44 -20.45
N VAL A 274 -9.70 15.44 -21.02
CA VAL A 274 -8.38 15.02 -20.56
C VAL A 274 -7.35 16.15 -20.66
N THR A 275 -7.48 17.03 -21.66
CA THR A 275 -6.61 18.21 -21.82
C THR A 275 -6.66 19.12 -20.59
N ASP A 276 -7.83 19.33 -20.00
CA ASP A 276 -7.99 20.13 -18.77
C ASP A 276 -7.18 19.54 -17.58
N VAL A 277 -7.06 18.21 -17.55
CA VAL A 277 -6.27 17.47 -16.54
C VAL A 277 -4.78 17.53 -16.88
N ILE A 278 -4.40 17.41 -18.16
CA ILE A 278 -3.02 17.52 -18.65
C ILE A 278 -2.44 18.90 -18.33
N GLU A 279 -3.20 19.97 -18.55
CA GLU A 279 -2.76 21.34 -18.26
C GLU A 279 -2.48 21.57 -16.76
N ARG A 280 -3.16 20.81 -15.89
CA ARG A 280 -3.01 20.89 -14.42
C ARG A 280 -2.19 19.75 -13.85
N ARG A 281 -1.32 19.15 -14.66
CA ARG A 281 -0.50 17.99 -14.28
C ARG A 281 0.41 18.24 -13.06
N ASP A 282 0.87 19.46 -12.86
CA ASP A 282 1.65 19.86 -11.68
C ASP A 282 0.84 19.72 -10.37
N LYS A 283 -0.41 20.19 -10.39
CA LYS A 283 -1.36 20.05 -9.28
C LYS A 283 -1.76 18.59 -9.09
N LEU A 284 -1.93 17.84 -10.18
CA LEU A 284 -2.20 16.40 -10.13
C LEU A 284 -1.07 15.64 -9.43
N ALA A 285 0.18 15.94 -9.82
CA ALA A 285 1.36 15.34 -9.21
C ALA A 285 1.48 15.66 -7.72
N SER A 286 1.20 16.92 -7.35
CA SER A 286 1.11 17.35 -5.95
C SER A 286 0.02 16.59 -5.17
N GLY A 287 -1.17 16.45 -5.75
CA GLY A 287 -2.29 15.72 -5.16
C GLY A 287 -1.99 14.23 -4.94
N LEU A 288 -1.25 13.62 -5.88
CA LEU A 288 -0.76 12.24 -5.76
C LEU A 288 0.47 12.11 -4.85
N ARG A 289 1.02 13.22 -4.33
CA ARG A 289 2.27 13.29 -3.55
C ARG A 289 3.46 12.64 -4.26
N ARG A 290 3.57 12.86 -5.58
CA ARG A 290 4.63 12.29 -6.42
C ARG A 290 5.38 13.38 -7.19
N PRO A 291 6.66 13.15 -7.53
CA PRO A 291 7.38 14.02 -8.44
C PRO A 291 6.63 14.15 -9.77
N LEU A 292 6.79 15.31 -10.41
CA LEU A 292 6.14 15.59 -11.69
C LEU A 292 6.44 14.50 -12.72
N GLY A 293 7.70 14.05 -12.84
CA GLY A 293 8.14 13.01 -13.78
C GLY A 293 7.51 11.63 -13.59
N CYS A 294 6.77 11.39 -12.50
CA CYS A 294 6.05 10.15 -12.27
C CYS A 294 4.63 10.15 -12.85
N VAL A 295 4.02 11.30 -13.08
CA VAL A 295 2.57 11.39 -13.37
C VAL A 295 2.34 11.74 -14.82
N TRP A 296 1.56 10.95 -15.54
CA TRP A 296 1.36 11.07 -16.98
C TRP A 296 -0.13 10.81 -17.33
N PRO A 297 -0.96 11.87 -17.34
CA PRO A 297 -2.29 11.79 -17.91
C PRO A 297 -2.20 11.76 -19.45
N GLU A 298 -2.98 10.87 -20.07
CA GLU A 298 -2.98 10.60 -21.51
C GLU A 298 -4.41 10.48 -22.00
N ALA A 299 -4.69 11.06 -23.18
CA ALA A 299 -5.95 10.87 -23.89
C ALA A 299 -5.79 9.73 -24.89
N VAL A 300 -6.81 8.89 -25.02
CA VAL A 300 -6.84 7.81 -26.02
C VAL A 300 -7.48 8.35 -27.30
N PRO A 301 -6.77 8.40 -28.45
CA PRO A 301 -7.30 9.00 -29.68
C PRO A 301 -8.58 8.37 -30.21
N ASP A 302 -8.77 7.06 -29.98
CA ASP A 302 -9.91 6.28 -30.47
C ASP A 302 -11.13 6.33 -29.54
N GLU A 303 -11.02 7.00 -28.39
CA GLU A 303 -12.08 7.12 -27.38
C GLU A 303 -12.54 8.56 -27.19
N HIS A 304 -13.62 8.76 -26.43
CA HIS A 304 -14.14 10.11 -26.19
C HIS A 304 -13.16 10.97 -25.39
N THR A 305 -13.20 12.29 -25.59
CA THR A 305 -12.24 13.25 -25.00
C THR A 305 -12.24 13.32 -23.47
N GLY A 306 -13.26 12.76 -22.81
CA GLY A 306 -13.32 12.58 -21.36
C GLY A 306 -12.69 11.29 -20.83
N HIS A 307 -12.20 10.39 -21.70
CA HIS A 307 -11.61 9.11 -21.29
C HIS A 307 -10.14 9.31 -20.93
N LEU A 308 -9.85 9.29 -19.62
CA LEU A 308 -8.53 9.55 -19.07
C LEU A 308 -7.79 8.25 -18.78
N VAL A 309 -6.63 8.07 -19.40
CA VAL A 309 -5.63 7.08 -18.98
C VAL A 309 -4.58 7.79 -18.15
N LEU A 310 -4.54 7.49 -16.85
CA LEU A 310 -3.55 8.00 -15.92
C LEU A 310 -2.49 6.95 -15.65
N TRP A 311 -1.27 7.19 -16.14
CA TRP A 311 -0.11 6.39 -15.78
C TRP A 311 0.71 7.08 -14.68
N VAL A 312 1.07 6.31 -13.65
CA VAL A 312 1.82 6.79 -12.48
C VAL A 312 3.03 5.89 -12.23
N GLY A 313 4.23 6.39 -12.54
CA GLY A 313 5.51 5.71 -12.32
C GLY A 313 5.87 5.54 -10.85
N ASP A 314 6.55 4.44 -10.53
CA ASP A 314 7.11 4.15 -9.20
C ASP A 314 8.29 5.08 -8.86
N GLN A 315 9.04 5.50 -9.89
CA GLN A 315 10.15 6.43 -9.79
C GLN A 315 10.02 7.50 -10.86
N ASP A 316 10.73 8.62 -10.66
CA ASP A 316 10.81 9.69 -11.65
C ASP A 316 11.52 9.15 -12.90
N MET A 317 10.99 9.45 -14.09
CA MET A 317 11.57 9.05 -15.37
C MET A 317 13.05 9.47 -15.51
N THR A 318 13.45 10.57 -14.87
CA THR A 318 14.85 11.04 -14.86
C THR A 318 15.79 10.14 -14.05
N LYS A 319 15.26 9.42 -13.06
CA LYS A 319 16.01 8.52 -12.17
C LYS A 319 15.84 7.04 -12.55
N ALA A 320 14.82 6.73 -13.35
CA ALA A 320 14.55 5.39 -13.82
C ALA A 320 15.74 4.84 -14.61
N THR A 321 16.13 3.60 -14.31
CA THR A 321 17.18 2.92 -15.07
C THR A 321 16.66 2.59 -16.46
N LYS A 322 17.30 3.16 -17.48
CA LYS A 322 16.92 2.91 -18.88
C LYS A 322 17.28 1.48 -19.29
N PRO A 323 16.41 0.78 -20.04
CA PRO A 323 16.78 -0.50 -20.62
C PRO A 323 18.01 -0.34 -21.53
N LYS A 324 18.84 -1.38 -21.60
CA LYS A 324 20.00 -1.38 -22.50
C LYS A 324 19.54 -1.21 -23.93
N TRP A 325 20.09 -0.24 -24.64
CA TRP A 325 19.72 0.06 -26.01
C TRP A 325 20.09 -1.10 -26.95
N PRO A 326 19.17 -1.62 -27.79
CA PRO A 326 19.43 -2.80 -28.61
C PRO A 326 20.66 -2.66 -29.52
N LEU A 327 20.91 -1.44 -30.02
CA LEU A 327 22.03 -1.13 -30.89
C LEU A 327 23.40 -1.18 -30.20
N LEU A 328 23.45 -1.12 -28.87
CA LEU A 328 24.70 -1.38 -28.13
C LEU A 328 25.20 -2.82 -28.31
N THR A 329 24.33 -3.74 -28.74
CA THR A 329 24.64 -5.17 -28.88
C THR A 329 24.77 -5.63 -30.34
N SER A 330 23.89 -5.17 -31.25
CA SER A 330 23.86 -5.68 -32.64
C SER A 330 24.61 -4.82 -33.65
N GLY A 331 24.91 -3.55 -33.37
CA GLY A 331 25.78 -2.66 -34.17
C GLY A 331 25.31 -2.28 -35.59
N VAL A 332 24.27 -2.93 -36.13
CA VAL A 332 23.77 -2.70 -37.50
C VAL A 332 22.29 -2.32 -37.47
N VAL A 333 21.91 -1.34 -38.29
CA VAL A 333 20.56 -0.78 -38.43
C VAL A 333 20.16 -0.78 -39.89
N ASP A 334 18.90 -1.17 -40.18
CA ASP A 334 18.28 -1.03 -41.49
C ASP A 334 17.45 0.27 -41.50
N LEU A 335 17.81 1.23 -42.36
CA LEU A 335 17.15 2.54 -42.44
C LEU A 335 15.68 2.45 -42.89
N PHE A 336 15.29 1.36 -43.55
CA PHE A 336 13.92 1.12 -44.03
C PHE A 336 13.04 0.42 -43.00
N LYS A 337 13.60 -0.08 -41.90
CA LYS A 337 12.85 -0.75 -40.82
C LYS A 337 12.72 0.16 -39.60
N PRO A 338 11.71 -0.05 -38.75
CA PRO A 338 11.60 0.65 -37.47
C PRO A 338 12.85 0.39 -36.61
N VAL A 339 13.47 1.47 -36.15
CA VAL A 339 14.68 1.43 -35.31
C VAL A 339 14.31 1.92 -33.92
N ALA A 340 14.66 1.17 -32.88
CA ALA A 340 14.48 1.60 -31.50
C ALA A 340 15.24 2.91 -31.24
N TYR A 341 14.52 4.02 -31.09
CA TYR A 341 15.10 5.36 -30.97
C TYR A 341 15.21 5.79 -29.51
N GLY A 342 14.16 5.53 -28.73
CA GLY A 342 14.11 5.89 -27.31
C GLY A 342 13.08 5.07 -26.56
N THR A 343 12.88 5.36 -25.28
CA THR A 343 11.88 4.69 -24.46
C THR A 343 10.80 5.68 -24.03
N ASP A 344 9.55 5.23 -24.04
CA ASP A 344 8.45 5.97 -23.42
C ASP A 344 8.57 5.99 -21.88
N GLN A 345 7.65 6.69 -21.21
CA GLN A 345 7.57 6.75 -19.75
C GLN A 345 7.36 5.37 -19.11
N ARG A 346 6.80 4.40 -19.85
CA ARG A 346 6.55 3.02 -19.40
C ARG A 346 7.76 2.10 -19.64
N GLY A 347 8.83 2.62 -20.26
CA GLY A 347 10.03 1.86 -20.60
C GLY A 347 9.91 1.01 -21.87
N ARG A 348 8.86 1.20 -22.68
CA ARG A 348 8.69 0.54 -23.98
C ARG A 348 9.49 1.29 -25.03
N TRP A 349 10.05 0.55 -25.99
CA TRP A 349 10.78 1.17 -27.10
C TRP A 349 9.83 1.91 -28.02
N VAL A 350 10.17 3.16 -28.30
CA VAL A 350 9.59 4.00 -29.34
C VAL A 350 10.50 3.85 -30.56
N GLU A 351 9.92 3.32 -31.63
CA GLU A 351 10.63 3.04 -32.87
C GLU A 351 10.39 4.15 -33.89
N VAL A 352 11.42 4.45 -34.69
CA VAL A 352 11.38 5.44 -35.76
C VAL A 352 11.98 4.82 -37.01
N THR A 353 11.30 4.99 -38.16
CA THR A 353 11.83 4.60 -39.47
C THR A 353 12.50 5.80 -40.13
N LEU A 354 13.83 5.74 -40.29
CA LEU A 354 14.64 6.90 -40.68
C LEU A 354 14.46 7.32 -42.15
N MET A 355 14.20 6.37 -43.06
CA MET A 355 14.10 6.66 -44.50
C MET A 355 12.94 7.61 -44.87
N PHE A 356 11.87 7.66 -44.06
CA PHE A 356 10.64 8.39 -44.40
C PHE A 356 10.32 9.56 -43.46
N ILE A 357 11.26 9.92 -42.58
CA ILE A 357 11.03 10.96 -41.57
C ILE A 357 11.92 12.17 -41.82
N ALA A 358 11.30 13.34 -41.90
CA ALA A 358 12.00 14.61 -41.69
C ALA A 358 11.74 15.03 -40.24
N GLY A 359 12.80 15.22 -39.46
CA GLY A 359 12.71 15.52 -38.02
C GLY A 359 13.54 16.74 -37.64
N VAL A 360 13.08 17.47 -36.63
CA VAL A 360 13.81 18.58 -36.01
C VAL A 360 14.09 18.22 -34.55
N ILE A 361 15.36 18.26 -34.14
CA ILE A 361 15.77 18.02 -32.76
C ILE A 361 16.20 19.35 -32.13
N GLY A 362 15.33 19.91 -31.29
CA GLY A 362 15.60 21.13 -30.54
C GLY A 362 15.83 20.84 -29.06
N ALA A 363 16.94 21.33 -28.51
CA ALA A 363 17.17 21.28 -27.07
C ALA A 363 18.11 22.41 -26.61
N ILE A 364 17.91 22.87 -25.38
CA ILE A 364 18.90 23.73 -24.70
C ILE A 364 20.17 22.92 -24.36
N PRO A 365 21.33 23.58 -24.16
CA PRO A 365 22.58 22.89 -23.82
C PRO A 365 22.42 21.92 -22.63
N ARG A 366 23.14 20.80 -22.70
CA ARG A 366 23.18 19.71 -21.68
C ARG A 366 21.90 18.89 -21.51
N MET A 367 20.93 19.00 -22.42
CA MET A 367 19.70 18.17 -22.42
C MET A 367 19.79 16.91 -23.28
N GLY A 368 20.99 16.47 -23.64
CA GLY A 368 21.18 15.18 -24.30
C GLY A 368 21.12 15.19 -25.83
N LYS A 369 20.97 16.35 -26.49
CA LYS A 369 20.87 16.41 -27.97
C LYS A 369 22.04 15.79 -28.74
N THR A 370 23.24 15.79 -28.17
CA THR A 370 24.46 15.23 -28.80
C THR A 370 24.62 13.74 -28.49
N PHE A 371 23.83 13.20 -27.57
CA PHE A 371 23.84 11.78 -27.19
C PHE A 371 22.75 10.98 -27.91
N LEU A 372 21.78 11.68 -28.52
CA LEU A 372 20.91 11.15 -29.58
C LEU A 372 21.75 10.98 -30.85
#